data_AF-A0A4Z0Q5A7-F1
#
_entry.id   AF-A0A4Z0Q5A7-F1
#
_cell.length_a   1.000
_cell.length_b   1.000
_cell.length_c   1.000
_cell.angle_alpha   90.00
_cell.angle_beta   90.00
_cell.angle_gamma   90.00
#
_symmetry.space_group_name_H-M   'P 1'
#
loop_
_entity.id
_entity.type
_entity.pdbx_description
1 polymer ?
#
loop_
_entity_poly.entity_id
_entity_poly.type
_entity_poly.pdbx_seq_one_letter_code
_entity_poly.pdbx_strand_id
1 'polypeptide(L)'
;MKDTYLHNLGFVPLVPSYSLFHSARGGQGAYIPPTDVRYQHVYTAQDGATLFVYSWLYEPGYMLTTCENIASMNDIVAELDSDDPMLLNQQIENFFVQHGGVALPSLQPAAQGRVTYLPLSATREQAA
;
A
#
# COMPACT_ATOMS: atom_id res chain seq x y z
N MET A 1 8.33 10.55 15.44
CA MET A 1 9.63 10.58 14.73
C MET A 1 9.63 9.60 13.55
N LYS A 2 9.24 8.32 13.73
CA LYS A 2 9.15 7.34 12.63
C LYS A 2 8.29 7.83 11.45
N ASP A 3 7.11 8.39 11.73
CA ASP A 3 6.19 8.89 10.71
C ASP A 3 6.83 9.90 9.73
N THR A 4 7.45 10.96 10.26
CA THR A 4 8.15 11.98 9.45
C THR A 4 9.29 11.37 8.64
N TYR A 5 10.00 10.39 9.20
CA TYR A 5 11.11 9.73 8.52
C TYR A 5 10.62 8.85 7.36
N LEU A 6 9.58 8.03 7.60
CA LEU A 6 8.95 7.21 6.57
C LEU A 6 8.39 8.07 5.44
N HIS A 7 7.78 9.21 5.76
CA HIS A 7 7.36 10.19 4.77
C HIS A 7 8.51 10.69 3.89
N ASN A 8 9.68 10.97 4.47
CA ASN A 8 10.86 11.39 3.70
C ASN A 8 11.41 10.27 2.81
N LEU A 9 11.21 9.01 3.18
CA LEU A 9 11.55 7.84 2.37
C LEU A 9 10.50 7.54 1.28
N GLY A 10 9.47 8.38 1.13
CA GLY A 10 8.42 8.17 0.13
C GLY A 10 7.34 7.19 0.57
N PHE A 11 7.17 6.96 1.87
CA PHE A 11 6.03 6.24 2.39
C PHE A 11 4.87 7.18 2.72
N VAL A 12 3.66 6.75 2.41
CA VAL A 12 2.42 7.45 2.75
C VAL A 12 1.62 6.56 3.70
N PRO A 13 1.15 7.08 4.85
CA PRO A 13 0.36 6.29 5.78
C PRO A 13 -0.90 5.84 5.07
N LEU A 14 -1.13 4.53 5.11
CA LEU A 14 -2.45 4.02 4.81
C LEU A 14 -3.34 4.51 5.94
N VAL A 15 -4.40 5.25 5.59
CA VAL A 15 -5.41 5.68 6.55
C VAL A 15 -5.75 4.46 7.41
N PRO A 16 -5.82 4.57 8.75
CA PRO A 16 -6.30 3.47 9.57
C PRO A 16 -7.74 3.21 9.14
N SER A 17 -7.87 2.36 8.13
CA SER A 17 -9.04 1.56 7.93
C SER A 17 -9.04 0.76 9.21
N TYR A 18 -9.76 1.24 10.21
CA TYR A 18 -10.33 0.42 11.28
C TYR A 18 -11.25 -0.59 10.58
N SER A 19 -10.68 -1.43 9.73
CA SER A 19 -11.30 -2.59 9.16
C SER A 19 -11.29 -3.60 10.30
N LEU A 20 -12.27 -3.40 11.18
CA LEU A 20 -12.91 -4.43 11.99
C LEU A 20 -13.43 -5.59 11.12
N PHE A 21 -13.35 -5.46 9.79
CA PHE A 21 -13.54 -6.54 8.85
C PHE A 21 -12.38 -7.52 8.91
N HIS A 22 -12.50 -8.39 9.90
CA HIS A 22 -12.18 -9.81 9.81
C HIS A 22 -12.88 -10.38 8.57
N SER A 23 -12.37 -10.09 7.36
CA SER A 23 -12.90 -10.67 6.13
C SER A 23 -12.30 -12.06 5.98
N ALA A 24 -12.76 -12.96 6.84
CA ALA A 24 -12.83 -14.37 6.53
C ALA A 24 -13.78 -14.55 5.34
N ARG A 25 -13.28 -14.30 4.13
CA ARG A 25 -13.88 -14.81 2.89
C ARG A 25 -12.77 -15.31 1.99
N GLY A 26 -12.39 -16.57 2.24
CA GLY A 26 -11.70 -17.41 1.26
C GLY A 26 -10.18 -17.37 1.30
N GLY A 27 -9.57 -17.75 2.43
CA GLY A 27 -8.19 -18.24 2.45
C GLY A 27 -7.24 -17.45 3.35
N GLN A 28 -6.95 -18.05 4.51
CA GLN A 28 -5.86 -17.76 5.45
C GLN A 28 -5.87 -16.39 6.16
N GLY A 29 -5.85 -16.46 7.49
CA GLY A 29 -5.92 -15.29 8.37
C GLY A 29 -4.73 -14.38 8.18
N ALA A 30 -4.97 -13.20 7.62
CA ALA A 30 -4.01 -12.12 7.65
C ALA A 30 -3.88 -11.61 9.09
N TYR A 31 -2.72 -11.84 9.70
CA TYR A 31 -2.41 -11.28 11.01
C TYR A 31 -2.07 -9.81 10.85
N ILE A 32 -2.87 -8.95 11.46
CA ILE A 32 -2.64 -7.51 11.52
C ILE A 32 -2.43 -7.18 12.99
N PRO A 33 -1.20 -6.85 13.43
CA PRO A 33 -0.99 -6.42 14.79
C PRO A 33 -1.74 -5.10 15.00
N PRO A 34 -2.59 -4.99 16.05
CA PRO A 34 -3.42 -3.81 16.28
C PRO A 34 -2.60 -2.56 16.67
N THR A 35 -1.29 -2.71 16.88
CA THR A 35 -0.35 -1.71 17.36
C THR A 35 0.53 -1.12 16.26
N ASP A 36 0.23 -1.40 15.00
CA ASP A 36 1.14 -1.10 13.90
C ASP A 36 0.56 -0.03 12.99
N VAL A 37 1.40 0.91 12.57
CA VAL A 37 1.04 1.88 11.53
C VAL A 37 1.56 1.36 10.20
N ARG A 38 0.67 1.29 9.21
CA ARG A 38 1.00 0.81 7.87
C ARG A 38 1.24 1.98 6.94
N TYR A 39 2.30 1.88 6.16
CA TYR A 39 2.57 2.82 5.09
C TYR A 39 2.80 2.09 3.78
N GLN A 40 2.41 2.75 2.69
CA GLN A 40 2.67 2.30 1.34
C GLN A 40 3.72 3.20 0.70
N HIS A 41 4.68 2.63 0.00
CA HIS A 41 5.65 3.40 -0.77
C HIS A 41 4.98 4.01 -2.02
N VAL A 42 5.27 5.28 -2.31
CA VAL A 42 4.67 6.02 -3.45
C VAL A 42 5.03 5.42 -4.81
N TYR A 43 6.16 4.73 -4.88
CA TYR A 43 6.60 4.07 -6.10
C TYR A 43 6.37 2.56 -6.03
N THR A 44 5.95 1.99 -7.16
CA THR A 44 5.94 0.55 -7.40
C THR A 44 7.26 0.14 -8.05
N ALA A 45 7.64 -1.13 -7.92
CA ALA A 45 8.76 -1.70 -8.64
C ALA A 45 8.38 -2.02 -10.10
N GLN A 46 9.37 -2.29 -10.95
CA GLN A 46 9.18 -2.47 -12.40
C GLN A 46 8.28 -3.65 -12.75
N ASP A 47 8.29 -4.70 -11.94
CA ASP A 47 7.42 -5.87 -12.08
C ASP A 47 5.99 -5.65 -11.56
N GLY A 48 5.70 -4.46 -11.02
CA GLY A 48 4.41 -4.08 -10.43
C GLY A 48 4.30 -4.33 -8.93
N ALA A 49 5.33 -4.88 -8.28
CA ALA A 49 5.33 -5.08 -6.84
C ALA A 49 5.26 -3.72 -6.10
N THR A 50 4.48 -3.68 -5.02
CA THR A 50 4.36 -2.49 -4.17
C THR A 50 5.02 -2.77 -2.83
N LEU A 51 5.78 -1.82 -2.31
CA LEU A 51 6.41 -1.98 -1.00
C LEU A 51 5.53 -1.36 0.08
N PHE A 52 5.24 -2.15 1.12
CA PHE A 52 4.57 -1.69 2.33
C PHE A 52 5.51 -1.83 3.52
N VAL A 53 5.32 -0.97 4.51
CA VAL A 53 6.04 -1.03 5.79
C VAL A 53 5.05 -1.00 6.95
N TYR A 54 5.20 -1.95 7.86
CA TYR A 54 4.58 -1.96 9.16
C TYR A 54 5.57 -1.37 10.15
N SER A 55 5.18 -0.27 10.80
CA SER A 55 5.95 0.36 11.85
C SER A 55 5.31 0.02 13.20
N TRP A 56 6.04 -0.70 14.04
CA TRP A 56 5.62 -0.98 15.41
C TRP A 56 5.57 0.33 16.23
N LEU A 57 4.44 0.58 16.91
CA LEU A 57 4.25 1.81 17.70
C LEU A 57 5.00 1.78 19.04
N TYR A 58 5.00 0.63 19.69
CA TYR A 58 5.53 0.47 21.05
C TYR A 58 6.91 -0.19 21.07
N GLU A 59 7.35 -0.75 19.95
CA GLU A 59 8.60 -1.48 19.82
C GLU A 59 9.45 -0.86 18.69
N PRO A 60 10.79 -0.91 18.82
CA PRO A 60 11.67 -0.52 17.74
C PRO A 60 11.61 -1.55 16.62
N GLY A 61 11.60 -1.09 15.37
CA GLY A 61 11.60 -1.98 14.23
C GLY A 61 10.51 -1.73 13.19
N TYR A 62 10.67 -2.45 12.08
CA TYR A 62 9.87 -2.37 10.88
C TYR A 62 9.74 -3.75 10.25
N MET A 63 8.59 -4.01 9.62
CA MET A 63 8.42 -5.16 8.74
C MET A 63 8.06 -4.67 7.34
N LEU A 64 8.86 -5.07 6.35
CA LEU A 64 8.67 -4.73 4.94
C LEU A 64 7.98 -5.89 4.22
N THR A 65 7.00 -5.56 3.38
CA THR A 65 6.18 -6.56 2.70
C THR A 65 5.78 -6.11 1.30
N THR A 66 5.38 -7.08 0.46
CA THR A 66 4.88 -6.82 -0.90
C THR A 66 3.35 -6.70 -0.97
N CYS A 67 2.67 -6.98 0.14
CA CYS A 67 1.21 -7.02 0.25
C CYS A 67 0.73 -6.19 1.45
N GLU A 68 -0.41 -5.53 1.31
CA GLU A 68 -1.02 -4.74 2.39
C GLU A 68 -1.41 -5.57 3.63
N ASN A 69 -1.59 -6.87 3.43
CA ASN A 69 -1.98 -7.87 4.42
C ASN A 69 -1.11 -9.10 4.22
N ILE A 70 -0.37 -9.49 5.25
CA ILE A 70 0.49 -10.68 5.21
C ILE A 70 -0.40 -11.92 5.31
N ALA A 71 -0.52 -12.65 4.22
CA ALA A 71 -1.21 -13.94 4.19
C ALA A 71 -0.21 -15.10 4.33
N SER A 72 1.05 -14.87 3.95
CA SER A 72 2.11 -15.87 3.96
C SER A 72 3.48 -15.26 4.27
N MET A 73 4.41 -16.09 4.74
CA MET A 73 5.81 -15.68 4.92
C MET A 73 6.46 -15.23 3.60
N ASN A 74 5.96 -15.68 2.45
CA ASN A 74 6.45 -15.24 1.15
C ASN A 74 6.12 -13.77 0.84
N ASP A 75 5.20 -13.15 1.59
CA ASP A 75 4.85 -11.74 1.42
C ASP A 75 5.83 -10.82 2.17
N ILE A 76 6.66 -11.39 3.06
CA ILE A 76 7.63 -10.67 3.89
C ILE A 76 8.93 -10.50 3.11
N VAL A 77 9.32 -9.24 2.93
CA VAL A 77 10.60 -8.86 2.29
C VAL A 77 11.71 -8.87 3.32
N ALA A 78 11.47 -8.22 4.48
CA ALA A 78 12.44 -8.14 5.56
C ALA A 78 11.75 -7.80 6.88
N GLU A 79 12.31 -8.29 7.98
CA GLU A 79 11.96 -7.90 9.34
C GLU A 79 13.19 -7.23 9.98
N LEU A 80 12.99 -6.06 10.56
CA LEU A 80 14.03 -5.23 11.16
C LEU A 80 13.68 -5.02 12.63
N ASP A 81 14.49 -5.55 13.55
CA ASP A 81 14.29 -5.39 14.99
C ASP A 81 14.72 -4.02 15.55
N SER A 82 15.06 -3.07 14.67
CA SER A 82 15.62 -1.78 15.06
C SER A 82 15.11 -0.64 14.18
N ASP A 83 15.10 0.56 14.76
CA ASP A 83 14.71 1.78 14.05
C ASP A 83 15.86 2.39 13.23
N ASP A 84 16.86 1.59 12.85
CA ASP A 84 18.03 2.07 12.15
C ASP A 84 17.67 2.57 10.74
N PRO A 85 17.85 3.87 10.45
CA PRO A 85 17.45 4.45 9.17
C PRO A 85 18.29 3.94 8.00
N MET A 86 19.56 3.61 8.24
CA MET A 86 20.43 3.12 7.16
C MET A 86 20.03 1.72 6.75
N LEU A 87 19.70 0.86 7.71
CA LEU A 87 19.24 -0.50 7.46
C LEU A 87 17.90 -0.50 6.73
N LEU A 88 16.95 0.36 7.14
CA LEU A 88 15.68 0.50 6.44
C LEU A 88 15.88 0.95 4.99
N ASN A 89 16.69 1.99 4.76
CA ASN A 89 16.97 2.49 3.41
C ASN A 89 17.62 1.42 2.53
N GLN A 90 18.58 0.67 3.08
CA GLN A 90 19.24 -0.43 2.37
C GLN A 90 18.24 -1.51 1.94
N GLN A 91 17.27 -1.87 2.79
CA GLN A 91 16.25 -2.85 2.41
C GLN A 91 15.33 -2.34 1.29
N ILE A 92 14.98 -1.05 1.31
CA ILE A 92 14.18 -0.42 0.26
C ILE A 92 14.94 -0.45 -1.07
N GLU A 93 16.22 -0.07 -1.07
CA GLU A 93 17.07 -0.12 -2.25
C GLU A 93 17.22 -1.54 -2.78
N ASN A 94 17.49 -2.50 -1.90
CA ASN A 94 17.59 -3.92 -2.27
C ASN A 94 16.30 -4.45 -2.87
N PHE A 95 15.14 -4.09 -2.31
CA PHE A 95 13.84 -4.45 -2.85
C PHE A 95 13.72 -3.95 -4.29
N PHE A 96 13.93 -2.66 -4.55
CA PHE A 96 13.82 -2.15 -5.92
C PHE A 96 14.82 -2.81 -6.85
N VAL A 97 16.07 -3.00 -6.46
CA VAL A 97 17.08 -3.68 -7.29
C VAL A 97 16.64 -5.11 -7.67
N GLN A 98 16.09 -5.87 -6.72
CA GLN A 98 15.61 -7.24 -6.96
C GLN A 98 14.40 -7.29 -7.91
N HIS A 99 13.55 -6.26 -7.86
CA HIS A 99 12.33 -6.14 -8.66
C HIS A 99 12.52 -5.34 -9.97
N GLY A 100 13.76 -5.19 -10.45
CA GLY A 100 14.08 -4.53 -11.73
C GLY A 100 14.24 -3.01 -11.67
N GLY A 101 14.11 -2.43 -10.48
CA GLY A 101 14.20 -1.00 -10.21
C GLY A 101 12.84 -0.39 -9.91
N VAL A 102 12.84 0.94 -9.77
CA VAL A 102 11.62 1.71 -9.57
C VAL A 102 10.87 1.81 -10.90
N ALA A 103 9.60 1.42 -10.92
CA ALA A 103 8.74 1.74 -12.04
C ALA A 103 8.59 3.25 -12.11
N LEU A 104 9.00 3.85 -13.22
CA LEU A 104 8.64 5.23 -13.49
C LEU A 104 7.12 5.31 -13.44
N PRO A 105 6.54 6.28 -12.70
CA PRO A 105 5.11 6.50 -12.77
C PRO A 105 4.82 6.74 -14.24
N SER A 106 4.16 5.76 -14.88
CA SER A 106 3.51 6.05 -16.14
C SER A 106 2.55 7.17 -15.77
N LEU A 107 2.78 8.35 -16.33
CA LEU A 107 1.80 9.43 -16.39
C LEU A 107 0.60 8.84 -17.13
N GLN A 108 -0.16 7.99 -16.45
CA GLN A 108 -1.52 7.70 -16.78
C GLN A 108 -2.18 9.06 -16.60
N PRO A 109 -2.64 9.74 -17.67
CA PRO A 109 -3.45 10.92 -17.47
C PRO A 109 -4.56 10.44 -16.55
N ALA A 110 -4.65 11.05 -15.36
CA ALA A 110 -5.74 10.81 -14.45
C ALA A 110 -6.99 10.79 -15.32
N ALA A 111 -7.61 9.62 -15.45
CA ALA A 111 -8.95 9.51 -16.00
C ALA A 111 -9.84 10.16 -14.94
N GLN A 112 -9.76 11.50 -14.88
CA GLN A 112 -10.72 12.35 -14.25
C GLN A 112 -12.06 11.86 -14.76
N GLY A 113 -12.87 11.41 -13.81
CA GLY A 113 -14.13 10.74 -14.06
C GLY A 113 -14.85 11.41 -15.21
N ARG A 114 -14.93 10.71 -16.33
CA ARG A 114 -15.94 10.99 -17.34
C ARG A 114 -17.26 10.58 -16.70
N VAL A 115 -17.80 11.46 -15.87
CA VAL A 115 -19.22 11.49 -15.55
C VAL A 115 -19.89 11.73 -16.89
N THR A 116 -20.25 10.64 -17.56
CA THR A 116 -21.11 10.72 -18.72
C THR A 116 -22.46 11.09 -18.16
N TYR A 117 -22.75 12.39 -18.12
CA TYR A 117 -24.12 12.86 -18.06
C TYR A 117 -24.81 12.27 -19.28
N LEU A 118 -25.53 11.18 -19.08
CA LEU A 118 -26.50 10.70 -20.05
C LEU A 118 -27.44 11.87 -20.32
N PRO A 119 -27.59 12.35 -21.57
CA PRO A 119 -28.71 13.22 -21.86
C PRO A 119 -29.96 12.39 -21.60
N LEU A 120 -30.77 12.83 -20.61
CA LEU A 120 -32.14 12.35 -20.41
C LEU A 120 -32.88 12.58 -21.72
N SER A 121 -32.86 11.55 -22.56
CA SER A 121 -33.68 11.48 -23.75
C SER A 121 -35.09 11.28 -23.23
N ALA A 122 -35.84 12.38 -23.14
CA ALA A 122 -37.26 12.38 -22.85
C ALA A 122 -37.95 11.52 -23.91
N THR A 123 -38.14 10.24 -23.58
CA THR A 123 -38.93 9.33 -24.38
C THR A 123 -40.39 9.67 -24.11
N ARG A 124 -40.96 10.36 -25.11
CA ARG A 124 -42.37 10.39 -25.51
C ARG A 124 -43.22 9.26 -24.89
N GLU A 125 -44.20 9.65 -24.07
CA GLU A 125 -45.40 8.84 -23.83
C GLU A 125 -46.63 9.58 -24.38
N GLN A 126 -47.28 8.91 -25.31
CA GLN A 126 -48.59 9.22 -25.87
C GLN A 126 -49.66 8.57 -25.00
N ALA A 127 -50.75 9.31 -24.71
CA ALA A 127 -52.15 8.86 -24.49
C ALA A 127 -52.85 9.95 -23.65
N ALA A 128 -54.02 10.50 -23.97
CA ALA A 128 -55.08 10.12 -24.89
C ALA A 128 -55.80 11.40 -25.39
#